data_AF-A0A2P4WZQ3-F1
#
_entry.id   AF-A0A2P4WZQ3-F1
#
_cell.length_a   1.000
_cell.length_b   1.000
_cell.length_c   1.000
_cell.angle_alpha   90.00
_cell.angle_beta   90.00
_cell.angle_gamma   90.00
#
_symmetry.space_group_name_H-M   'P 1'
#
loop_
_entity.id
_entity.type
_entity.pdbx_description
1 polymer ?
#
loop_
_entity_poly.entity_id
_entity_poly.type
_entity_poly.pdbx_seq_one_letter_code
_entity_poly.pdbx_strand_id
1 'polypeptide(L)'
;MLTHFLEDLSPLSLNANKKAELYSNIRAYVTDEFQDDPIYTAPSQDQQDDAKSAKQAHREHRAAMAKAAKENIDRRGRNEGSTGAATEKRKTNSE
;
A
#
# COMPACT_ATOMS: atom_id res chain seq x y z
N MET A 1 -20.42 32.08 25.70
CA MET A 1 -20.61 30.73 25.11
C MET A 1 -19.51 30.54 24.09
N LEU A 2 -18.54 29.65 24.34
CA LEU A 2 -17.37 29.45 23.46
C LEU A 2 -17.69 28.63 22.19
N THR A 3 -18.91 28.13 22.08
CA THR A 3 -19.35 27.17 21.06
C THR A 3 -19.52 27.78 19.67
N HIS A 4 -19.60 29.11 19.54
CA HIS A 4 -19.72 29.79 18.26
C HIS A 4 -18.43 29.80 17.42
N PHE A 5 -17.29 29.40 18.00
CA PHE A 5 -16.01 29.25 17.29
C PHE A 5 -15.69 27.79 16.93
N LEU A 6 -16.51 26.83 17.39
CA LEU A 6 -16.34 25.44 16.98
C LEU A 6 -17.02 25.25 15.63
N GLU A 7 -16.22 24.98 14.61
CA GLU A 7 -16.71 24.50 13.33
C GLU A 7 -17.17 23.05 13.50
N ASP A 8 -18.44 22.79 13.19
CA ASP A 8 -19.04 21.48 13.34
C ASP A 8 -18.62 20.60 12.14
N LEU A 9 -17.56 19.83 12.34
CA LEU A 9 -17.03 18.94 11.32
C LEU A 9 -17.98 17.76 11.11
N SER A 10 -18.31 17.49 9.85
CA SER A 10 -19.04 16.26 9.50
C SER A 10 -18.24 15.04 9.99
N PRO A 11 -18.91 14.03 10.58
CA PRO A 11 -18.23 12.84 11.06
C PRO A 11 -17.49 12.18 9.89
N LEU A 12 -16.20 11.87 10.11
CA LEU A 12 -15.36 11.23 9.11
C LEU A 12 -16.02 9.92 8.65
N SER A 13 -16.37 9.83 7.37
CA SER A 13 -16.93 8.60 6.81
C SER A 13 -15.87 7.48 6.91
N LEU A 14 -16.17 6.45 7.68
CA LEU A 14 -15.28 5.29 7.79
C LEU A 14 -15.37 4.43 6.53
N ASN A 15 -14.22 4.23 5.86
CA ASN A 15 -14.14 3.28 4.76
C ASN A 15 -14.26 1.83 5.25
N ALA A 16 -14.63 0.91 4.35
CA ALA A 16 -14.86 -0.50 4.69
C ALA A 16 -13.65 -1.19 5.33
N ASN A 17 -12.43 -0.83 4.89
CA ASN A 17 -11.19 -1.34 5.46
C ASN A 17 -11.03 -0.98 6.94
N LYS A 18 -11.25 0.30 7.30
CA LYS A 18 -11.18 0.77 8.69
C LYS A 18 -12.26 0.14 9.56
N LYS A 19 -13.48 -0.01 9.05
CA LYS A 19 -14.56 -0.71 9.78
C LYS A 19 -14.16 -2.16 10.11
N ALA A 20 -13.62 -2.87 9.12
CA ALA A 20 -13.16 -4.24 9.32
C ALA A 20 -12.00 -4.33 10.32
N GLU A 21 -11.06 -3.38 10.28
CA GLU A 21 -9.94 -3.31 11.22
C GLU A 21 -10.41 -3.02 12.65
N LEU A 22 -11.31 -2.07 12.85
CA LEU A 22 -11.87 -1.75 14.17
C LEU A 22 -12.60 -2.94 14.77
N TYR A 23 -13.42 -3.63 13.98
CA TYR A 23 -14.13 -4.82 14.44
C TYR A 23 -13.19 -5.98 14.79
N SER A 24 -12.19 -6.26 13.96
CA SER A 24 -11.35 -7.44 14.11
C SER A 24 -10.21 -7.29 15.12
N ASN A 25 -9.56 -6.12 15.14
CA ASN A 25 -8.33 -5.92 15.91
C ASN A 25 -8.53 -5.10 17.17
N ILE A 26 -9.50 -4.17 17.16
CA ILE A 26 -9.63 -3.17 18.22
C ILE A 26 -10.75 -3.55 19.19
N ARG A 27 -11.89 -4.05 18.70
CA ARG A 27 -13.09 -4.35 19.50
C ARG A 27 -12.82 -5.19 20.75
N ALA A 28 -11.90 -6.15 20.69
CA ALA A 28 -11.54 -6.99 21.84
C ALA A 28 -10.87 -6.23 23.00
N TYR A 29 -10.34 -5.03 22.75
CA TYR A 29 -9.69 -4.17 23.73
C TYR A 29 -10.55 -2.96 24.10
N VAL A 30 -11.78 -2.88 23.61
CA VAL A 30 -12.73 -1.82 23.93
C VAL A 30 -13.43 -2.17 25.23
N THR A 31 -13.58 -1.19 26.13
CA THR A 31 -14.32 -1.40 27.38
C THR A 31 -15.80 -1.63 27.10
N ASP A 32 -16.46 -2.37 27.98
CA ASP A 32 -17.87 -2.78 27.82
C ASP A 32 -18.81 -1.58 27.57
N GLU A 33 -18.49 -0.43 28.16
CA GLU A 33 -19.21 0.83 27.98
C GLU A 33 -19.32 1.31 26.52
N PHE A 34 -18.37 0.92 25.66
CA PHE A 34 -18.31 1.35 24.25
C PHE A 34 -18.45 0.18 23.27
N GLN A 35 -18.67 -1.05 23.73
CA GLN A 35 -18.80 -2.19 22.83
C GLN A 35 -20.02 -2.12 21.91
N ASP A 36 -21.06 -1.40 22.34
CA ASP A 36 -22.29 -1.15 21.58
C ASP A 36 -22.19 0.05 20.63
N ASP A 37 -21.03 0.75 20.59
CA ASP A 37 -20.82 1.86 19.67
C ASP A 37 -20.89 1.34 18.21
N PRO A 38 -21.70 1.99 17.34
CA PRO A 38 -21.77 1.67 15.91
C PRO A 38 -20.41 1.55 15.20
N ILE A 39 -19.37 2.23 15.68
CA ILE A 39 -18.01 2.21 15.14
C ILE A 39 -17.36 0.80 15.26
N TYR A 40 -17.74 0.01 16.28
CA TYR A 40 -17.26 -1.36 16.49
C TYR A 40 -18.25 -2.42 16.01
N THR A 41 -19.28 -2.05 15.25
CA THR A 41 -20.23 -3.03 14.71
C THR A 41 -19.58 -3.91 13.65
N ALA A 42 -20.00 -5.18 13.60
CA ALA A 42 -19.56 -6.10 12.57
C ALA A 42 -19.86 -5.53 11.16
N PRO A 43 -18.86 -5.45 10.27
CA PRO A 43 -19.10 -5.00 8.90
C PRO A 43 -20.01 -5.99 8.17
N SER A 44 -20.90 -5.47 7.33
CA SER A 44 -21.79 -6.31 6.50
C SER A 44 -20.99 -7.14 5.50
N GLN A 45 -21.60 -8.19 4.97
CA GLN A 45 -20.95 -9.07 3.98
C GLN A 45 -20.43 -8.26 2.77
N ASP A 46 -21.27 -7.38 2.22
CA ASP A 46 -20.89 -6.53 1.09
C ASP A 46 -19.68 -5.63 1.42
N GLN A 47 -19.66 -5.04 2.62
CA GLN A 47 -18.53 -4.21 3.07
C GLN A 47 -17.24 -5.02 3.21
N GLN A 48 -17.33 -6.28 3.64
CA GLN A 48 -16.17 -7.16 3.72
C GLN A 48 -15.65 -7.53 2.33
N ASP A 49 -16.55 -7.78 1.38
CA ASP A 49 -16.17 -8.15 0.01
C ASP A 49 -15.59 -6.95 -0.75
N ASP A 50 -16.13 -5.75 -0.55
CA ASP A 50 -15.53 -4.49 -1.02
C ASP A 50 -14.12 -4.27 -0.45
N ALA A 51 -13.94 -4.49 0.86
CA ALA A 51 -12.65 -4.37 1.52
C ALA A 51 -11.62 -5.36 0.94
N LYS A 52 -12.02 -6.61 0.68
CA LYS A 52 -11.17 -7.62 0.02
C LYS A 52 -10.80 -7.19 -1.40
N SER A 53 -11.77 -6.75 -2.19
CA SER A 53 -11.57 -6.29 -3.56
C SER A 53 -10.60 -5.11 -3.62
N ALA A 54 -10.78 -4.11 -2.75
CA ALA A 54 -9.87 -2.98 -2.64
C ALA A 54 -8.45 -3.41 -2.25
N LYS A 55 -8.30 -4.29 -1.25
CA LYS A 55 -6.99 -4.84 -0.84
C LYS A 55 -6.32 -5.60 -1.99
N GLN A 56 -7.09 -6.32 -2.80
CA GLN A 56 -6.59 -7.05 -3.97
C GLN A 56 -6.11 -6.07 -5.05
N ALA A 57 -6.90 -5.06 -5.41
CA ALA A 57 -6.50 -4.03 -6.37
C ALA A 57 -5.21 -3.31 -5.94
N HIS A 58 -5.07 -2.99 -4.64
CA HIS A 58 -3.82 -2.41 -4.12
C HIS A 58 -2.61 -3.36 -4.24
N ARG A 59 -2.80 -4.67 -4.05
CA ARG A 59 -1.72 -5.66 -4.24
C ARG A 59 -1.31 -5.75 -5.71
N GLU A 60 -2.28 -5.78 -6.62
CA GLU A 60 -2.03 -5.83 -8.07
C GLU A 60 -1.29 -4.59 -8.56
N HIS A 61 -1.73 -3.40 -8.12
CA HIS A 61 -1.03 -2.15 -8.41
C HIS A 61 0.43 -2.19 -7.93
N ARG A 62 0.69 -2.63 -6.70
CA ARG A 62 2.06 -2.77 -6.18
C ARG A 62 2.87 -3.79 -6.97
N ALA A 63 2.28 -4.91 -7.36
CA ALA A 63 2.96 -5.92 -8.18
C ALA A 63 3.31 -5.39 -9.57
N ALA A 64 2.41 -4.63 -10.21
CA ALA A 64 2.67 -3.98 -11.49
C ALA A 64 3.83 -2.97 -11.39
N MET A 65 3.83 -2.13 -10.35
CA MET A 65 4.91 -1.17 -10.10
C MET A 65 6.25 -1.87 -9.83
N ALA A 66 6.25 -2.96 -9.07
CA ALA A 66 7.46 -3.75 -8.83
C ALA A 66 8.01 -4.39 -10.11
N LYS A 67 7.13 -4.89 -10.99
CA LYS A 67 7.53 -5.41 -12.31
C LYS A 67 8.14 -4.33 -13.19
N ALA A 68 7.48 -3.17 -13.29
CA ALA A 68 7.98 -2.04 -14.07
C ALA A 68 9.32 -1.52 -13.54
N ALA A 69 9.48 -1.44 -12.20
CA ALA A 69 10.75 -1.06 -11.58
C ALA A 69 11.86 -2.07 -11.89
N LYS A 70 11.58 -3.37 -11.82
CA LYS A 70 12.53 -4.43 -12.17
C LYS A 70 12.94 -4.35 -13.64
N GLU A 71 11.99 -4.20 -14.56
CA GLU A 71 12.28 -4.06 -15.98
C GLU A 71 13.16 -2.82 -16.27
N ASN A 72 12.90 -1.71 -15.58
CA ASN A 72 13.73 -0.51 -15.68
C ASN A 72 15.17 -0.78 -15.22
N ILE A 73 15.35 -1.47 -14.08
CA ILE A 73 16.67 -1.89 -13.57
C ILE A 73 17.37 -2.80 -14.58
N ASP A 74 16.68 -3.82 -15.12
CA ASP A 74 17.26 -4.76 -16.09
C ASP A 74 17.66 -4.06 -17.40
N ARG A 75 16.89 -3.05 -17.83
CA ARG A 75 17.24 -2.21 -18.98
C ARG A 75 18.47 -1.35 -18.69
N ARG A 76 18.56 -0.78 -17.49
CA ARG A 76 19.73 0.01 -17.07
C ARG A 76 21.00 -0.84 -16.99
N GLY A 77 20.92 -2.04 -16.39
CA GLY A 77 22.04 -2.97 -16.30
C GLY A 77 22.56 -3.43 -17.66
N ARG A 78 21.68 -3.56 -18.67
CA ARG A 78 22.10 -3.84 -20.06
C ARG A 78 22.79 -2.67 -20.74
N ASN A 79 22.43 -1.43 -20.42
CA ASN A 79 23.05 -0.24 -21.01
C ASN A 79 24.43 0.07 -20.41
N GLU A 80 24.65 -0.31 -19.14
CA GLU A 80 25.96 -0.22 -18.48
C GLU A 80 26.94 -1.32 -18.95
N GLY A 81 26.45 -2.44 -19.50
CA GLY A 81 27.28 -3.48 -20.15
C GLY A 81 27.68 -3.20 -21.61
N SER A 82 27.07 -2.20 -22.27
CA SER A 82 27.35 -1.86 -23.67
C SER A 82 28.57 -0.94 -23.86
N THR A 83 29.18 -0.45 -22.79
CA THR A 83 30.42 0.36 -22.85
C THR A 83 31.68 -0.42 -22.44
N GLY A 84 31.58 -1.73 -22.23
CA GLY A 84 32.70 -2.59 -21.79
C GLY A 84 33.38 -3.43 -22.88
N ALA A 85 32.92 -3.39 -24.14
CA ALA A 85 33.40 -4.27 -25.21
C ALA A 85 34.23 -3.53 -26.27
N ALA A 86 35.31 -2.84 -25.89
CA ALA A 86 36.34 -2.41 -26.83
C ALA A 86 37.64 -2.01 -26.12
N THR A 87 38.41 -2.97 -25.60
CA THR A 87 39.89 -2.90 -25.59
C THR A 87 40.46 -4.29 -25.35
N GLU A 88 40.38 -5.15 -26.37
CA GLU A 88 41.23 -6.34 -26.43
C GLU A 88 42.68 -5.87 -26.64
N LYS A 89 43.43 -5.74 -25.55
CA LYS A 89 44.85 -5.39 -25.55
C LYS A 89 45.64 -6.57 -26.14
N ARG A 90 45.90 -6.53 -27.44
CA ARG A 90 46.92 -7.39 -28.08
C ARG A 90 48.27 -7.17 -27.40
N LYS A 91 48.84 -8.21 -26.80
CA LYS A 91 50.26 -8.26 -26.43
C LYS A 91 51.08 -8.44 -27.71
N THR A 92 51.82 -7.41 -28.11
CA THR A 92 52.96 -7.57 -29.02
C THR A 92 54.18 -7.87 -28.15
N ASN A 93 54.64 -9.12 -28.19
CA ASN A 93 56.01 -9.44 -27.79
C ASN A 93 56.94 -8.90 -28.90
N SER A 94 57.94 -8.12 -28.51
CA SER A 94 59.08 -7.77 -29.35
C SER A 94 60.31 -8.39 -28.70
N GLU A 95 61.08 -9.11 -29.51
CA GLU A 95 62.37 -9.76 -29.20
C GLU A 95 63.43 -8.80 -28.62
#